data_AF-A0A1M3H954-F1
#
_entry.id   AF-A0A1M3H954-F1
#
_cell.length_a   1.000
_cell.length_b   1.000
_cell.length_c   1.000
_cell.angle_alpha   90.00
_cell.angle_beta   90.00
_cell.angle_gamma   90.00
#
_symmetry.space_group_name_H-M   'P 1'
#
loop_
_entity.id
_entity.type
_entity.pdbx_description
1 polymer ?
#
loop_
_entity_poly.entity_id
_entity_poly.type
_entity_poly.pdbx_seq_one_letter_code
_entity_poly.pdbx_strand_id
1 'polypeptide(L)'
;MKKTLLFVLVSAAALLLIMSGCSKKDSGGPSNNMATYAGSYKLTAATVTAGGVTQDAMNYLFEPCQQDDILQLKADSSMILTDAGTTCTPDGSGTGKWYVSGSYLITIESQQNDTATIKSFNGTALVLTHPDELGGVPITVTVTMTKQ
;
A
#
# COMPACT_ATOMS: atom_id res chain seq x y z
N MET A 1 23.52 -48.62 43.24
CA MET A 1 23.41 -47.23 42.73
C MET A 1 22.93 -46.33 43.86
N LYS A 2 23.40 -45.08 43.88
CA LYS A 2 23.63 -44.24 45.08
C LYS A 2 22.36 -43.65 45.69
N LYS A 3 22.49 -43.30 46.97
CA LYS A 3 21.49 -42.89 47.96
C LYS A 3 21.02 -41.44 47.78
N THR A 4 19.72 -41.23 48.07
CA THR A 4 19.06 -40.17 48.86
C THR A 4 19.60 -38.73 48.82
N LEU A 5 18.73 -37.74 48.59
CA LEU A 5 18.33 -36.70 49.59
C LEU A 5 17.42 -35.60 48.98
N LEU A 6 16.25 -35.45 49.60
CA LEU A 6 15.34 -34.30 49.59
C LEU A 6 15.85 -33.24 50.57
N PHE A 7 15.91 -31.97 50.15
CA PHE A 7 16.17 -30.74 50.94
C PHE A 7 16.25 -29.60 49.88
N VAL A 8 15.73 -28.36 49.96
CA VAL A 8 15.37 -27.42 51.02
C VAL A 8 14.36 -26.40 50.43
N LEU A 9 13.50 -25.89 51.30
CA LEU A 9 12.55 -24.78 51.16
C LEU A 9 13.24 -23.41 51.46
N VAL A 10 12.69 -22.31 50.92
CA VAL A 10 12.66 -20.93 51.50
C VAL A 10 13.59 -19.82 50.95
N SER A 11 12.91 -18.70 50.67
CA SER A 11 13.30 -17.27 50.70
C SER A 11 13.88 -16.54 49.48
N ALA A 12 12.98 -15.79 48.85
CA ALA A 12 12.96 -14.32 48.83
C ALA A 12 14.28 -13.56 48.56
N ALA A 13 14.40 -13.03 47.34
CA ALA A 13 15.01 -11.73 47.09
C ALA A 13 14.33 -11.09 45.87
N ALA A 14 13.45 -10.14 46.14
CA ALA A 14 12.92 -9.22 45.14
C ALA A 14 14.04 -8.25 44.74
N LEU A 15 14.51 -8.33 43.50
CA LEU A 15 15.24 -7.23 42.86
C LEU A 15 14.33 -6.57 41.82
N LEU A 16 13.78 -5.43 42.22
CA LEU A 16 13.23 -4.40 41.35
C LEU A 16 14.38 -3.80 40.52
N LEU A 17 14.46 -4.15 39.24
CA LEU A 17 15.21 -3.39 38.25
C LEU A 17 14.23 -2.55 37.44
N ILE A 18 14.10 -1.30 37.87
CA ILE A 18 13.44 -0.22 37.15
C ILE A 18 14.35 0.16 35.97
N MET A 19 14.15 -0.51 34.83
CA MET A 19 14.75 -0.07 33.57
C MET A 19 13.90 1.06 33.02
N SER A 20 14.32 2.30 33.28
CA SER A 20 13.84 3.51 32.63
C SER A 20 14.18 3.47 31.14
N GLY A 21 13.35 2.78 30.37
CA GLY A 21 13.33 2.85 28.92
C GLY A 21 12.82 4.22 28.49
N CYS A 22 13.75 5.12 28.16
CA CYS A 22 13.44 6.28 27.35
C CYS A 22 12.90 5.78 26.01
N SER A 23 11.57 5.74 25.86
CA SER A 23 10.97 5.76 24.54
C SER A 23 11.41 7.06 23.89
N LYS A 24 12.31 6.95 22.91
CA LYS A 24 12.53 8.00 21.92
C LYS A 24 11.13 8.42 21.47
N LYS A 25 10.78 9.68 21.72
CA LYS A 25 9.68 10.33 21.03
C LYS A 25 10.07 10.31 19.57
N ASP A 26 9.49 9.39 18.81
CA ASP A 26 9.52 9.47 17.37
C ASP A 26 8.92 10.83 17.00
N SER A 27 9.80 11.66 16.45
CA SER A 27 9.47 12.94 15.84
C SER A 27 8.43 12.68 14.74
N GLY A 28 7.19 13.04 15.05
CA GLY A 28 6.05 12.91 14.15
C GLY A 28 6.28 13.67 12.84
N GLY A 29 6.64 12.93 11.80
CA GLY A 29 6.07 13.17 10.48
C GLY A 29 4.61 12.71 10.46
N PRO A 30 3.82 13.03 9.42
CA PRO A 30 2.46 12.50 9.29
C PRO A 30 2.55 10.99 9.45
N SER A 31 1.73 10.39 10.32
CA SER A 31 1.62 8.94 10.33
C SER A 31 1.13 8.56 8.93
N ASN A 32 1.99 7.92 8.14
CA ASN A 32 1.61 7.27 6.89
C ASN A 32 0.78 6.03 7.26
N ASN A 33 -0.37 6.30 7.85
CA ASN A 33 -1.33 5.32 8.31
C ASN A 33 -2.18 4.94 7.11
N MET A 34 -2.30 3.65 6.83
CA MET A 34 -3.19 3.13 5.78
C MET A 34 -4.61 3.72 5.89
N ALA A 35 -5.06 4.07 7.10
CA ALA A 35 -6.34 4.76 7.30
C ALA A 35 -6.48 6.07 6.50
N THR A 36 -5.39 6.81 6.26
CA THR A 36 -5.39 8.05 5.48
C THR A 36 -5.80 7.81 4.03
N TYR A 37 -5.30 6.73 3.43
CA TYR A 37 -5.51 6.41 2.02
C TYR A 37 -6.63 5.38 1.80
N ALA A 38 -7.23 4.86 2.86
CA ALA A 38 -8.33 3.92 2.74
C ALA A 38 -9.55 4.55 2.03
N GLY A 39 -10.21 3.76 1.20
CA GLY A 39 -11.35 4.18 0.39
C GLY A 39 -11.57 3.28 -0.82
N SER A 40 -12.68 3.52 -1.52
CA SER A 40 -12.95 2.96 -2.84
C SER A 40 -12.61 4.00 -3.89
N TYR A 41 -11.81 3.65 -4.88
CA TYR A 41 -11.28 4.56 -5.87
C TYR A 41 -11.57 4.06 -7.28
N LYS A 42 -11.94 4.98 -8.16
CA LYS A 42 -12.05 4.74 -9.60
C LYS A 42 -10.96 5.48 -10.34
N LEU A 43 -10.40 4.88 -11.38
CA LEU A 43 -9.48 5.57 -12.27
C LEU A 43 -10.19 6.70 -13.01
N THR A 44 -9.60 7.90 -13.01
CA THR A 44 -10.21 9.09 -13.64
C THR A 44 -9.29 9.82 -14.61
N ALA A 45 -7.98 9.60 -14.50
CA ALA A 45 -7.02 10.08 -15.49
C ALA A 45 -5.77 9.20 -15.47
N ALA A 46 -5.14 9.07 -16.64
CA ALA A 46 -3.81 8.50 -16.77
C ALA A 46 -3.02 9.31 -17.78
N THR A 47 -1.76 9.59 -17.47
CA THR A 47 -0.86 10.32 -18.37
C THR A 47 0.51 9.68 -18.39
N VAL A 48 1.22 9.87 -19.49
CA VAL A 48 2.64 9.49 -19.63
C VAL A 48 3.44 10.77 -19.85
N THR A 49 4.54 10.90 -19.11
CA THR A 49 5.49 12.01 -19.28
C THR A 49 6.84 11.49 -19.75
N ALA A 50 7.34 12.04 -20.86
CA ALA A 50 8.65 11.70 -21.43
C ALA A 50 9.32 12.99 -21.93
N GLY A 51 10.60 13.22 -21.56
CA GLY A 51 11.34 14.41 -22.01
C GLY A 51 10.66 15.76 -21.67
N GLY A 52 9.87 15.81 -20.59
CA GLY A 52 9.12 17.00 -20.18
C GLY A 52 7.78 17.21 -20.90
N VAL A 53 7.40 16.31 -21.82
CA VAL A 53 6.11 16.33 -22.51
C VAL A 53 5.17 15.34 -21.84
N THR A 54 3.99 15.81 -21.43
CA THR A 54 2.92 14.98 -20.85
C THR A 54 1.80 14.77 -21.86
N GLN A 55 1.32 13.54 -22.00
CA GLN A 55 0.22 13.16 -22.88
C GLN A 55 -0.84 12.37 -22.11
N ASP A 56 -2.10 12.48 -22.52
CA ASP A 56 -3.15 11.58 -22.06
C ASP A 56 -2.84 10.15 -22.52
N ALA A 57 -3.00 9.22 -21.59
CA ALA A 57 -2.64 7.82 -21.77
C ALA A 57 -3.78 6.86 -21.38
N MET A 58 -4.97 7.38 -21.06
CA MET A 58 -6.07 6.57 -20.51
C MET A 58 -6.43 5.40 -21.42
N ASN A 59 -6.73 5.71 -22.69
CA ASN A 59 -7.14 4.70 -23.68
C ASN A 59 -5.98 3.88 -24.24
N TYR A 60 -4.75 4.21 -23.88
CA TYR A 60 -3.55 3.49 -24.31
C TYR A 60 -3.09 2.47 -23.26
N LEU A 61 -3.29 2.78 -21.97
CA LEU A 61 -2.87 1.96 -20.85
C LEU A 61 -3.99 1.07 -20.31
N PHE A 62 -5.25 1.45 -20.49
CA PHE A 62 -6.39 0.75 -19.91
C PHE A 62 -7.41 0.42 -20.99
N GLU A 63 -7.82 -0.86 -21.03
CA GLU A 63 -8.94 -1.29 -21.85
C GLU A 63 -10.23 -0.61 -21.37
N PRO A 64 -11.23 -0.42 -22.24
CA PRO A 64 -12.48 0.25 -21.86
C PRO A 64 -13.16 -0.35 -20.62
N CYS A 65 -13.08 -1.68 -20.44
CA CYS A 65 -13.65 -2.40 -19.31
C CYS A 65 -12.88 -2.21 -17.99
N GLN A 66 -11.65 -1.70 -18.04
CA GLN A 66 -10.82 -1.45 -16.85
C GLN A 66 -10.97 -0.01 -16.35
N GLN A 67 -11.51 0.88 -17.19
CA GLN A 67 -11.64 2.31 -16.86
C GLN A 67 -12.77 2.57 -15.84
N ASP A 68 -13.66 1.61 -15.65
CA ASP A 68 -14.75 1.64 -14.68
C ASP A 68 -14.52 0.79 -13.41
N ASP A 69 -13.40 0.07 -13.35
CA ASP A 69 -12.97 -0.72 -12.19
C ASP A 69 -12.88 0.10 -10.90
N ILE A 70 -13.21 -0.57 -9.79
CA ILE A 70 -13.11 -0.01 -8.44
C ILE A 70 -12.02 -0.72 -7.65
N LEU A 71 -11.01 0.07 -7.25
CA LEU A 71 -9.99 -0.33 -6.30
C LEU A 71 -10.41 0.07 -4.88
N GLN A 72 -10.65 -0.91 -4.02
CA GLN A 72 -10.93 -0.69 -2.61
C GLN A 72 -9.70 -0.99 -1.75
N LEU A 73 -9.17 0.05 -1.10
CA LEU A 73 -8.09 -0.03 -0.13
C LEU A 73 -8.68 0.04 1.28
N LYS A 74 -8.64 -1.05 2.05
CA LYS A 74 -9.17 -1.09 3.42
C LYS A 74 -8.08 -0.83 4.45
N ALA A 75 -8.44 -0.17 5.55
CA ALA A 75 -7.52 0.14 6.63
C ALA A 75 -6.95 -1.10 7.37
N ASP A 76 -7.48 -2.30 7.11
CA ASP A 76 -7.02 -3.58 7.65
C ASP A 76 -5.97 -4.28 6.77
N SER A 77 -5.35 -3.55 5.83
CA SER A 77 -4.42 -4.01 4.79
C SER A 77 -5.04 -4.83 3.65
N SER A 78 -6.34 -5.11 3.64
CA SER A 78 -6.97 -5.79 2.51
C SER A 78 -7.24 -4.85 1.34
N MET A 79 -7.06 -5.38 0.14
CA MET A 79 -7.34 -4.72 -1.13
C MET A 79 -8.34 -5.56 -1.92
N ILE A 80 -9.28 -4.91 -2.60
CA ILE A 80 -10.23 -5.56 -3.51
C ILE A 80 -10.24 -4.76 -4.80
N LEU A 81 -10.05 -5.43 -5.93
CA LEU A 81 -10.33 -4.90 -7.26
C LEU A 81 -11.66 -5.49 -7.72
N THR A 82 -12.59 -4.64 -8.14
CA THR A 82 -13.89 -5.06 -8.66
C THR A 82 -13.99 -4.61 -10.11
N ASP A 83 -14.10 -5.58 -11.01
CA ASP A 83 -14.53 -5.36 -12.38
C ASP A 83 -15.98 -4.87 -12.36
N ALA A 84 -16.17 -3.60 -12.68
CA ALA A 84 -17.42 -2.90 -12.44
C ALA A 84 -17.88 -2.20 -13.71
N GLY A 85 -19.19 -2.19 -13.96
CA GLY A 85 -19.74 -1.60 -15.19
C GLY A 85 -19.59 -2.57 -16.36
N THR A 86 -18.61 -2.33 -17.23
CA THR A 86 -18.36 -3.15 -18.42
C THR A 86 -17.44 -4.30 -18.05
N THR A 87 -17.96 -5.54 -17.99
CA THR A 87 -17.15 -6.70 -17.61
C THR A 87 -16.02 -7.00 -18.60
N CYS A 88 -14.79 -7.07 -18.11
CA CYS A 88 -13.63 -7.58 -18.86
C CYS A 88 -13.76 -9.10 -19.10
N THR A 89 -13.11 -9.61 -20.15
CA THR A 89 -13.04 -11.07 -20.40
C THR A 89 -11.58 -11.52 -20.56
N PRO A 90 -11.03 -12.29 -19.60
CA PRO A 90 -11.68 -12.75 -18.37
C PRO A 90 -11.98 -11.61 -17.37
N ASP A 91 -12.84 -11.89 -16.38
CA ASP A 91 -13.16 -10.98 -15.27
C ASP A 91 -11.89 -10.51 -14.56
N GLY A 92 -11.76 -9.19 -14.41
CA GLY A 92 -10.60 -8.53 -13.79
C GLY A 92 -10.64 -8.50 -12.27
N SER A 93 -11.73 -8.97 -11.64
CA SER A 93 -11.89 -8.89 -10.19
C SER A 93 -10.83 -9.68 -9.41
N GLY A 94 -10.38 -9.11 -8.29
CA GLY A 94 -9.27 -9.66 -7.52
C GLY A 94 -9.26 -9.24 -6.07
N THR A 95 -8.45 -9.93 -5.27
CA THR A 95 -8.19 -9.55 -3.87
C THR A 95 -6.71 -9.62 -3.58
N GLY A 96 -6.24 -8.71 -2.73
CA GLY A 96 -4.84 -8.65 -2.35
C GLY A 96 -4.61 -7.99 -1.01
N LYS A 97 -3.35 -7.63 -0.78
CA LYS A 97 -2.90 -6.83 0.35
C LYS A 97 -2.31 -5.53 -0.15
N TRP A 98 -2.35 -4.52 0.69
CA TRP A 98 -1.68 -3.25 0.42
C TRP A 98 -1.13 -2.64 1.70
N TYR A 99 -0.15 -1.77 1.56
CA TYR A 99 0.39 -0.97 2.66
C TYR A 99 1.09 0.28 2.14
N VAL A 100 1.39 1.21 3.05
CA VAL A 100 2.15 2.42 2.75
C VAL A 100 3.48 2.37 3.49
N SER A 101 4.56 2.66 2.78
CA SER A 101 5.92 2.77 3.33
C SER A 101 6.56 4.06 2.83
N GLY A 102 6.69 5.06 3.70
CA GLY A 102 7.11 6.40 3.27
C GLY A 102 6.14 6.99 2.24
N SER A 103 6.66 7.41 1.09
CA SER A 103 5.85 7.89 -0.05
C SER A 103 5.38 6.77 -0.98
N TYR A 104 5.61 5.50 -0.64
CA TYR A 104 5.25 4.38 -1.52
C TYR A 104 3.94 3.73 -1.09
N LEU A 105 3.05 3.51 -2.05
CA LEU A 105 1.91 2.60 -1.93
C LEU A 105 2.30 1.29 -2.59
N ILE A 106 2.21 0.19 -1.83
CA ILE A 106 2.61 -1.13 -2.30
C ILE A 106 1.37 -2.01 -2.30
N THR A 107 1.11 -2.69 -3.41
CA THR A 107 0.05 -3.69 -3.54
C THR A 107 0.67 -5.06 -3.80
N ILE A 108 0.04 -6.09 -3.25
CA ILE A 108 0.44 -7.49 -3.33
C ILE A 108 -0.79 -8.29 -3.69
N GLU A 109 -0.79 -8.85 -4.89
CA GLU A 109 -1.78 -9.83 -5.36
C GLU A 109 -1.09 -11.19 -5.52
N SER A 110 -1.88 -12.25 -5.71
CA SER A 110 -1.36 -13.63 -5.70
C SER A 110 -0.25 -13.90 -6.74
N GLN A 111 -0.19 -13.08 -7.80
CA GLN A 111 0.72 -13.28 -8.94
C GLN A 111 1.59 -12.05 -9.24
N GLN A 112 1.33 -10.90 -8.61
CA GLN A 112 1.99 -9.65 -8.94
C GLN A 112 2.10 -8.74 -7.71
N ASN A 113 3.25 -8.10 -7.57
CA ASN A 113 3.45 -7.01 -6.64
C ASN A 113 3.64 -5.74 -7.45
N ASP A 114 3.00 -4.65 -7.02
CA ASP A 114 3.17 -3.34 -7.64
C ASP A 114 3.56 -2.31 -6.58
N THR A 115 4.33 -1.31 -6.99
CA THR A 115 4.83 -0.26 -6.10
C THR A 115 4.74 1.09 -6.78
N ALA A 116 3.81 1.90 -6.28
CA ALA A 116 3.55 3.24 -6.73
C ALA A 116 4.17 4.28 -5.80
N THR A 117 4.62 5.41 -6.33
CA THR A 117 4.89 6.58 -5.51
C THR A 117 3.62 7.42 -5.36
N ILE A 118 3.22 7.72 -4.13
CA ILE A 118 2.16 8.68 -3.80
C ILE A 118 2.68 10.08 -4.09
N LYS A 119 2.26 10.65 -5.22
CA LYS A 119 2.62 12.02 -5.62
C LYS A 119 1.83 13.04 -4.82
N SER A 120 0.54 12.80 -4.62
CA SER A 120 -0.32 13.66 -3.81
C SER A 120 -1.60 12.94 -3.38
N PHE A 121 -2.17 13.41 -2.28
CA PHE A 121 -3.50 13.01 -1.84
C PHE A 121 -4.17 14.19 -1.13
N ASN A 122 -5.42 14.47 -1.47
CA ASN A 122 -6.19 15.59 -0.90
C ASN A 122 -7.45 15.15 -0.15
N GLY A 123 -7.58 13.85 0.15
CA GLY A 123 -8.79 13.27 0.77
C GLY A 123 -9.74 12.61 -0.22
N THR A 124 -9.77 13.09 -1.48
CA THR A 124 -10.67 12.61 -2.54
C THR A 124 -9.91 12.08 -3.75
N ALA A 125 -8.87 12.78 -4.21
CA ALA A 125 -8.03 12.36 -5.33
C ALA A 125 -6.70 11.80 -4.80
N LEU A 126 -6.39 10.58 -5.20
CA LEU A 126 -5.10 9.91 -4.99
C LEU A 126 -4.33 9.90 -6.32
N VAL A 127 -3.17 10.56 -6.33
CA VAL A 127 -2.31 10.63 -7.51
C VAL A 127 -1.08 9.78 -7.27
N LEU A 128 -0.90 8.79 -8.13
CA LEU A 128 0.20 7.82 -8.07
C LEU A 128 1.10 7.97 -9.29
N THR A 129 2.39 7.72 -9.11
CA THR A 129 3.36 7.69 -10.22
C THR A 129 4.19 6.42 -10.22
N HIS A 130 4.47 5.92 -11.41
CA HIS A 130 5.34 4.78 -11.67
C HIS A 130 6.41 5.18 -12.70
N PRO A 131 7.70 4.95 -12.41
CA PRO A 131 8.72 5.00 -13.45
C PRO A 131 8.53 3.79 -14.38
N ASP A 132 8.68 4.00 -15.67
CA ASP A 132 8.58 2.94 -16.68
C ASP A 132 9.50 3.29 -17.87
N GLU A 133 9.61 2.40 -18.86
CA GLU A 133 10.39 2.61 -20.07
C GLU A 133 9.58 2.24 -21.32
N LEU A 134 9.55 3.14 -22.30
CA LEU A 134 8.96 2.88 -23.61
C LEU A 134 10.05 2.88 -24.68
N GLY A 135 10.39 1.69 -25.19
CA GLY A 135 11.45 1.56 -26.19
C GLY A 135 12.83 2.03 -25.70
N GLY A 136 13.12 1.84 -24.41
CA GLY A 136 14.36 2.29 -23.76
C GLY A 136 14.40 3.78 -23.41
N VAL A 137 13.30 4.51 -23.62
CA VAL A 137 13.16 5.90 -23.16
C VAL A 137 12.51 5.90 -21.79
N PRO A 138 13.13 6.49 -20.75
CA PRO A 138 12.54 6.59 -19.43
C PRO A 138 11.30 7.48 -19.49
N ILE A 139 10.20 6.97 -18.95
CA ILE A 139 8.92 7.66 -18.84
C ILE A 139 8.43 7.66 -17.40
N THR A 140 7.47 8.53 -17.11
CA THR A 140 6.71 8.50 -15.86
C THR A 140 5.24 8.36 -16.18
N VAL A 141 4.65 7.25 -15.75
CA VAL A 141 3.20 7.06 -15.76
C VAL A 141 2.63 7.75 -14.52
N THR A 142 1.62 8.59 -14.69
CA THR A 142 0.86 9.19 -13.59
C THR A 142 -0.59 8.77 -13.72
N VAL A 143 -1.14 8.15 -12.68
CA VAL A 143 -2.57 7.81 -12.59
C VAL A 143 -3.23 8.62 -11.49
N THR A 144 -4.45 9.09 -11.75
CA THR A 144 -5.29 9.77 -10.77
C THR A 144 -6.53 8.94 -10.53
N MET A 145 -6.71 8.53 -9.28
CA MET A 145 -7.89 7.80 -8.84
C MET A 145 -8.72 8.69 -7.92
N THR A 146 -10.02 8.74 -8.17
CA THR A 146 -10.95 9.55 -7.39
C THR A 146 -11.80 8.64 -6.50
N LYS A 147 -11.87 8.99 -5.22
CA LYS A 147 -12.68 8.31 -4.23
C LYS A 147 -14.16 8.37 -4.65
N GLN A 148 -14.83 7.23 -4.63
CA GLN A 148 -16.25 7.07 -4.97
C GLN A 148 -17.15 7.36 -3.77
#